data_AF-A0A849AM56-F1
#
_entry.id   AF-A0A849AM56-F1
#
_cell.length_a   1.000
_cell.length_b   1.000
_cell.length_c   1.000
_cell.angle_alpha   90.00
_cell.angle_beta   90.00
_cell.angle_gamma   90.00
#
_symmetry.space_group_name_H-M   'P 1'
#
loop_
_entity.id
_entity.type
_entity.pdbx_description
1 polymer ?
#
loop_
_entity_poly.entity_id
_entity_poly.type
_entity_poly.pdbx_seq_one_letter_code
_entity_poly.pdbx_strand_id
1 'polypeptide(L)'
;MSISASEARKTLFPLIQRVNDDREAVEIVSRKGNAVLMPADEYSAWQETAYLFRSPANARRLLDSYERATLGRTEVHELDRTDDADRDA
;
A
#
# COMPACT_ATOMS: atom_id res chain seq x y z
N MET A 1 3.95 10.35 -15.89
CA MET A 1 5.10 10.75 -16.75
C MET A 1 5.81 9.48 -17.24
N SER A 2 6.33 9.45 -18.47
CA SER A 2 7.09 8.30 -18.98
C SER A 2 8.51 8.68 -19.42
N ILE A 3 9.46 7.75 -19.25
CA ILE A 3 10.86 7.92 -19.64
C ILE A 3 11.37 6.66 -20.35
N SER A 4 12.40 6.79 -21.18
CA SER A 4 13.02 5.61 -21.80
C SER A 4 13.84 4.81 -20.78
N ALA A 5 13.94 3.49 -20.95
CA ALA A 5 14.80 2.64 -20.12
C ALA A 5 16.28 3.04 -20.16
N SER A 6 16.76 3.60 -21.27
CA SER A 6 18.12 4.14 -21.37
C SER A 6 18.33 5.35 -20.48
N GLU A 7 17.32 6.22 -20.37
CA GLU A 7 17.37 7.40 -19.51
C GLU A 7 17.24 7.00 -18.04
N ALA A 8 16.27 6.12 -17.72
CA ALA A 8 16.08 5.59 -16.37
C ALA A 8 17.36 4.95 -15.82
N ARG A 9 18.12 4.23 -16.66
CA ARG A 9 19.40 3.63 -16.27
C ARG A 9 20.45 4.69 -15.91
N LYS A 10 20.53 5.80 -16.66
CA LYS A 10 21.51 6.87 -16.41
C LYS A 10 21.19 7.65 -15.14
N THR A 11 19.91 7.77 -14.80
CA THR A 11 19.42 8.66 -13.73
C THR A 11 18.70 7.90 -12.61
N LEU A 12 19.01 6.61 -12.42
CA LEU A 12 18.25 5.72 -11.53
C LEU A 12 18.14 6.25 -10.09
N PHE A 13 19.25 6.68 -9.48
CA PHE A 13 19.22 7.19 -8.09
C PHE A 13 18.42 8.48 -7.94
N PRO A 14 18.66 9.54 -8.75
CA PRO A 14 17.79 10.71 -8.76
C PRO A 14 16.32 10.38 -9.01
N LEU A 15 16.05 9.42 -9.89
CA LEU A 15 14.70 9.00 -10.21
C LEU A 15 14.02 8.32 -9.01
N ILE A 16 14.73 7.43 -8.30
CA ILE A 16 14.24 6.81 -7.06
C ILE A 16 13.92 7.87 -6.01
N GLN A 17 14.83 8.83 -5.80
CA GLN A 17 14.59 9.92 -4.84
C GLN A 17 13.32 10.70 -5.22
N ARG A 18 13.21 11.11 -6.48
CA ARG A 18 12.07 11.87 -6.97
C ARG A 18 10.74 11.14 -6.80
N VAL A 19 10.65 9.84 -7.14
CA VAL A 19 9.38 9.11 -6.97
C VAL A 19 8.98 8.99 -5.51
N ASN A 20 9.93 8.89 -4.58
CA ASN A 20 9.65 8.82 -3.14
C ASN A 20 9.22 10.18 -2.58
N ASP A 21 9.85 11.26 -3.02
CA ASP A 21 9.53 12.62 -2.56
C ASP A 21 8.20 13.12 -3.12
N ASP A 22 8.00 12.97 -4.44
CA ASP A 22 6.82 13.48 -5.13
C ASP A 22 5.61 12.54 -5.00
N ARG A 23 5.85 11.29 -4.56
CA ARG A 23 4.85 10.21 -4.49
C ARG A 23 4.17 9.90 -5.83
N GLU A 24 4.82 10.23 -6.94
CA GLU A 24 4.30 9.98 -8.29
C GLU A 24 5.01 8.80 -8.96
N ALA A 25 4.21 7.89 -9.52
CA ALA A 25 4.73 6.77 -10.30
C ALA A 25 5.24 7.22 -11.68
N VAL A 26 6.37 6.65 -12.10
CA VAL A 26 6.98 6.90 -13.42
C VAL A 26 6.97 5.61 -14.24
N GLU A 27 6.48 5.71 -15.48
CA GLU A 27 6.54 4.61 -16.43
C GLU A 27 7.89 4.61 -17.17
N ILE A 28 8.57 3.47 -17.16
CA ILE A 28 9.81 3.22 -17.88
C ILE A 28 9.48 2.42 -19.14
N VAL A 29 9.70 3.02 -20.30
CA VAL A 29 9.37 2.45 -21.62
C VAL A 29 10.60 1.78 -22.24
N SER A 30 10.45 0.54 -22.70
CA SER A 30 11.51 -0.22 -23.37
C SER A 30 10.98 -1.00 -24.56
N ARG A 31 11.85 -1.35 -25.51
CA ARG A 31 11.52 -2.21 -26.66
C ARG A 31 11.01 -3.60 -26.26
N LYS A 32 11.28 -4.05 -25.03
CA LYS A 32 10.89 -5.37 -24.51
C LYS A 32 9.69 -5.33 -23.55
N GLY A 33 9.04 -4.16 -23.39
CA GLY A 33 7.94 -3.97 -22.46
C GLY A 33 8.21 -2.84 -21.46
N ASN A 34 7.16 -2.35 -20.84
CA ASN A 34 7.21 -1.22 -19.92
C ASN A 34 7.22 -1.71 -18.47
N ALA A 35 7.78 -0.90 -17.58
CA ALA A 35 7.76 -1.11 -16.15
C ALA A 35 7.32 0.18 -15.44
N VAL A 36 6.81 0.06 -14.22
CA VAL A 36 6.50 1.23 -13.39
C VAL A 36 7.46 1.26 -12.22
N LEU A 37 8.04 2.43 -11.97
CA LEU A 37 8.77 2.73 -10.75
C LEU A 37 7.89 3.61 -9.86
N MET A 38 7.71 3.20 -8.62
CA MET A 38 6.91 3.89 -7.61
C MET A 38 7.53 3.67 -6.22
N PRO A 39 7.14 4.44 -5.19
CA PRO A 39 7.57 4.20 -3.82
C PRO A 39 7.19 2.79 -3.36
N ALA A 40 8.07 2.16 -2.58
CA ALA A 40 7.89 0.78 -2.14
C ALA A 40 6.73 0.63 -1.16
N ASP A 41 6.56 1.59 -0.26
CA ASP A 41 5.45 1.64 0.69
C ASP A 41 4.10 1.84 -0.03
N GLU A 42 4.06 2.65 -1.08
CA GLU A 42 2.88 2.81 -1.94
C GLU A 42 2.49 1.51 -2.64
N TYR A 43 3.48 0.77 -3.17
CA TYR A 43 3.26 -0.56 -3.73
C TYR A 43 2.72 -1.54 -2.69
N SER A 44 3.30 -1.58 -1.49
CA SER A 44 2.82 -2.44 -0.39
C SER A 44 1.40 -2.09 0.04
N ALA A 45 1.07 -0.80 0.16
CA ALA A 45 -0.29 -0.34 0.49
C ALA A 45 -1.31 -0.76 -0.58
N TRP A 46 -0.94 -0.70 -1.85
CA TRP A 46 -1.79 -1.17 -2.94
C TRP A 46 -2.00 -2.69 -2.91
N GLN A 47 -0.95 -3.46 -2.63
CA GLN A 47 -1.08 -4.92 -2.48
C GLN A 47 -1.99 -5.29 -1.32
N GLU A 48 -1.85 -4.63 -0.18
CA GLU A 48 -2.70 -4.86 0.99
C GLU A 48 -4.16 -4.49 0.70
N THR A 49 -4.38 -3.33 0.07
CA THR A 49 -5.73 -2.92 -0.34
C THR A 49 -6.34 -3.94 -1.30
N ALA A 50 -5.61 -4.39 -2.32
CA ALA A 50 -6.08 -5.43 -3.22
C ALA A 50 -6.39 -6.75 -2.49
N TYR A 51 -5.56 -7.11 -1.50
CA TYR A 51 -5.76 -8.28 -0.66
C TYR A 51 -7.06 -8.19 0.16
N LEU A 52 -7.27 -7.09 0.87
CA LEU A 52 -8.48 -6.84 1.67
C LEU A 52 -9.75 -6.90 0.81
N PHE A 53 -9.69 -6.39 -0.42
CA PHE A 53 -10.84 -6.34 -1.32
C PHE A 53 -11.04 -7.60 -2.18
N ARG A 54 -10.11 -8.56 -2.14
CA ARG A 54 -10.18 -9.80 -2.94
C ARG A 54 -11.43 -10.64 -2.65
N SER A 55 -11.95 -10.59 -1.42
CA SER A 55 -13.20 -11.26 -1.04
C SER A 55 -14.34 -10.25 -0.98
N PRO A 56 -15.41 -10.40 -1.78
CA PRO A 56 -16.56 -9.50 -1.72
C PRO A 56 -17.20 -9.43 -0.33
N ALA A 57 -17.18 -10.54 0.42
CA ALA A 57 -17.68 -10.58 1.79
C ALA A 57 -16.79 -9.76 2.74
N ASN A 58 -15.46 -9.83 2.59
CA ASN A 58 -14.53 -9.05 3.40
C ASN A 58 -14.60 -7.55 3.05
N ALA A 59 -14.67 -7.21 1.76
CA ALA A 59 -14.82 -5.84 1.30
C ALA A 59 -16.05 -5.15 1.91
N ARG A 60 -17.21 -5.83 1.90
CA ARG A 60 -18.43 -5.33 2.56
C ARG A 60 -18.21 -5.09 4.05
N ARG A 61 -17.69 -6.09 4.77
CA ARG A 61 -17.41 -5.97 6.22
C ARG A 61 -16.47 -4.81 6.53
N LEU A 62 -15.44 -4.59 5.72
CA LEU A 62 -14.48 -3.51 5.89
C LEU A 62 -15.15 -2.14 5.69
N LEU A 63 -15.89 -1.96 4.59
CA LEU A 63 -16.60 -0.72 4.29
C LEU A 63 -17.67 -0.39 5.35
N ASP A 64 -18.46 -1.38 5.76
CA ASP A 64 -19.48 -1.21 6.81
C ASP A 64 -18.84 -0.82 8.16
N SER A 65 -17.67 -1.37 8.46
CA SER A 65 -16.93 -1.04 9.69
C SER A 65 -16.33 0.37 9.63
N TYR A 66 -15.80 0.77 8.46
CA TYR A 66 -15.31 2.12 8.21
C TYR A 66 -16.42 3.17 8.33
N GLU A 67 -17.60 2.92 7.75
CA GLU A 67 -18.76 3.80 7.85
C GLU A 67 -19.24 3.95 9.31
N ARG A 68 -19.31 2.83 10.05
CA ARG A 68 -19.65 2.87 11.49
C ARG A 68 -18.63 3.70 12.27
N ALA A 69 -17.33 3.51 12.03
CA ALA A 69 -16.27 4.25 12.72
C ALA A 69 -16.35 5.75 12.45
N THR A 70 -16.51 6.16 11.19
CA THR A 70 -16.60 7.58 10.79
C THR A 70 -17.85 8.28 11.33
N LEU A 71 -18.94 7.54 11.54
CA LEU A 71 -20.16 8.04 12.18
C LEU A 71 -20.14 7.94 13.71
N GLY A 72 -19.03 7.50 14.31
CA GLY A 72 -18.90 7.34 15.77
C GLY A 72 -19.74 6.18 16.35
N ARG A 73 -20.24 5.27 15.50
CA ARG A 73 -21.00 4.07 15.90
C ARG A 73 -20.04 2.95 16.29
N THR A 74 -19.22 3.21 17.31
CA THR A 74 -18.19 2.31 17.83
C THR A 74 -18.42 2.02 19.30
N GLU A 75 -18.07 0.81 19.74
CA GLU A 75 -18.06 0.45 21.15
C GLU A 75 -16.61 0.26 21.61
N VAL A 76 -16.28 0.82 22.77
CA VAL A 76 -14.97 0.64 23.39
C VAL A 76 -15.01 -0.65 24.20
N HIS A 77 -14.04 -1.53 23.94
CA HIS A 77 -13.84 -2.77 24.66
C HIS A 77 -12.42 -2.78 25.21
N GLU A 78 -12.24 -3.26 26.44
CA GLU A 78 -10.90 -3.51 26.98
C GLU A 78 -10.20 -4.61 26.18
N LEU A 79 -8.89 -4.50 26.02
CA LEU A 79 -8.11 -5.53 25.33
C LEU A 79 -8.04 -6.78 26.20
N ASP A 80 -8.48 -7.91 25.67
CA ASP A 80 -8.27 -9.19 26.32
C ASP A 80 -6.80 -9.61 26.15
N ARG A 81 -6.05 -9.55 27.25
CA ARG A 81 -4.61 -9.84 27.31
C ARG A 81 -4.29 -11.20 27.92
N THR A 82 -5.27 -12.10 28.02
CA THR A 82 -5.04 -13.43 28.60
C THR A 82 -3.93 -14.21 27.89
N ASP A 83 -3.71 -13.96 26.59
CA ASP A 83 -2.68 -14.64 25.80
C ASP A 83 -1.26 -14.08 25.99
N ASP A 84 -1.11 -12.87 26.54
CA ASP A 84 0.20 -12.25 26.78
C ASP A 84 0.85 -12.76 28.08
N ALA A 85 0.05 -13.23 29.04
CA ALA A 85 0.54 -13.77 30.31
C ALA A 85 1.28 -15.11 30.16
N ASP A 86 1.00 -15.87 29.09
CA ASP A 86 1.63 -17.17 28.81
C ASP A 86 2.94 -17.05 28.00
N ARG A 87 3.29 -15.86 27.49
CA ARG A 87 4.54 -15.63 26.73
C ARG A 87 5.73 -15.21 27.59
N ASP A 88 5.48 -14.75 28.81
CA ASP A 88 6.49 -14.27 29.75
C ASP A 88 6.77 -15.27 30.90
N ALA A 89 6.28 -16.51 30.81
CA ALA A 89 6.51 -17.62 31.74
C ALA A 89 7.45 -18.69 31.17
#